data_AF-M2QM08-F1
#
_entry.id   AF-M2QM08-F1
#
_cell.length_a   1.000
_cell.length_b   1.000
_cell.length_c   1.000
_cell.angle_alpha   90.00
_cell.angle_beta   90.00
_cell.angle_gamma   90.00
#
_symmetry.space_group_name_H-M   'P 1'
#
loop_
_entity.id
_entity.type
_entity.pdbx_description
1 polymer ?
#
loop_
_entity_poly.entity_id
_entity_poly.type
_entity_poly.pdbx_seq_one_letter_code
_entity_poly.pdbx_strand_id
1 'polypeptide(L)'
;MAQAGRRPGQTETREEILEAARRRFAEQGYDGATVRGIAADAGVNAALLHHFFGTKQRLFAASMNLPVDPGEMVPRILEGPEDEIGERLVRAFLGLWQAEEGRAPFLAMIRSATTNEQVATMMRQFLERAVLARVAEARGVPKVRVAGIAAQMVGFALLRYVIGLPPLVAASEDEVVAMLAPVAQYYLTDGVHRPDTPRG
;
A
#
# COMPACT_ATOMS: atom_id res chain seq x y z
N MET A 1 -25.95 -16.81 -39.54
CA MET A 1 -24.58 -16.45 -39.94
C MET A 1 -23.93 -15.74 -38.76
N ALA A 2 -22.74 -16.22 -38.38
CA ALA A 2 -22.10 -15.97 -37.10
C ALA A 2 -21.67 -14.51 -36.90
N GLN A 3 -21.94 -14.00 -35.70
CA GLN A 3 -21.49 -12.71 -35.20
C GLN A 3 -19.97 -12.78 -34.98
N ALA A 4 -19.21 -12.05 -35.79
CA ALA A 4 -17.76 -12.02 -35.71
C ALA A 4 -17.33 -11.54 -34.33
N GLY A 5 -16.71 -12.43 -33.55
CA GLY A 5 -16.16 -12.15 -32.23
C GLY A 5 -15.14 -11.02 -32.33
N ARG A 6 -15.54 -9.85 -31.82
CA ARG A 6 -14.63 -8.74 -31.57
C ARG A 6 -13.58 -9.27 -30.60
N ARG A 7 -12.32 -9.40 -31.03
CA ARG A 7 -11.23 -9.72 -30.13
C ARG A 7 -11.22 -8.62 -29.06
N PRO A 8 -11.36 -8.95 -27.76
CA PRO A 8 -11.30 -7.93 -26.72
C PRO A 8 -10.00 -7.15 -26.86
N GLY A 9 -10.08 -5.82 -26.78
CA GLY A 9 -8.87 -4.99 -26.77
C GLY A 9 -8.03 -5.29 -25.52
N GLN A 10 -6.72 -5.01 -25.54
CA GLN A 10 -5.87 -5.19 -24.34
C GLN A 10 -6.44 -4.47 -23.10
N THR A 11 -7.10 -3.32 -23.29
CA THR A 11 -7.77 -2.56 -22.22
C THR A 11 -8.98 -3.30 -21.66
N GLU A 12 -9.80 -3.90 -22.52
CA GLU A 12 -11.00 -4.65 -22.13
C GLU A 12 -10.61 -5.89 -21.31
N THR A 13 -9.61 -6.65 -21.78
CA THR A 13 -9.06 -7.78 -21.02
C THR A 13 -8.46 -7.35 -19.68
N ARG A 14 -7.80 -6.18 -19.64
CA ARG A 14 -7.25 -5.64 -18.39
C ARG A 14 -8.36 -5.31 -17.39
N GLU A 15 -9.44 -4.70 -17.83
CA GLU A 15 -10.60 -4.37 -16.99
C GLU A 15 -11.31 -5.62 -16.49
N GLU A 16 -11.51 -6.63 -17.35
CA GLU A 16 -12.07 -7.94 -16.97
C GLU A 16 -11.25 -8.62 -15.86
N ILE A 17 -9.92 -8.59 -15.98
CA ILE A 17 -9.03 -9.11 -14.94
C ILE A 17 -9.19 -8.33 -13.63
N LEU A 18 -9.29 -7.00 -13.67
CA LEU A 18 -9.45 -6.17 -12.48
C LEU A 18 -10.79 -6.39 -11.79
N GLU A 19 -11.88 -6.56 -12.55
CA GLU A 19 -13.20 -6.94 -12.03
C GLU A 19 -13.16 -8.31 -11.33
N ALA A 20 -12.60 -9.32 -12.01
CA ALA A 20 -12.45 -10.66 -11.44
C ALA A 20 -11.57 -10.64 -10.17
N ALA A 21 -10.49 -9.87 -10.18
CA ALA A 21 -9.63 -9.68 -9.03
C ALA A 21 -10.39 -9.05 -7.86
N ARG A 22 -11.12 -7.95 -8.09
CA ARG A 22 -11.92 -7.28 -7.05
C ARG A 22 -12.92 -8.23 -6.40
N ARG A 23 -13.67 -8.98 -7.21
CA ARG A 23 -14.65 -9.96 -6.72
C ARG A 23 -13.98 -11.04 -5.88
N ARG A 24 -12.94 -11.67 -6.40
CA ARG A 24 -12.26 -12.77 -5.70
C ARG A 24 -11.55 -12.30 -4.43
N PHE A 25 -10.92 -11.13 -4.46
CA PHE A 25 -10.32 -10.55 -3.25
C PHE A 25 -11.38 -10.23 -2.20
N ALA A 26 -12.55 -9.72 -2.60
CA ALA A 26 -13.67 -9.55 -1.67
C ALA A 26 -14.05 -10.90 -1.06
N GLU A 27 -14.39 -11.90 -1.87
CA GLU A 27 -14.91 -13.18 -1.41
C GLU A 27 -13.91 -14.00 -0.57
N GLN A 28 -12.63 -13.99 -0.93
CA GLN A 28 -11.61 -14.91 -0.39
C GLN A 28 -10.53 -14.20 0.43
N GLY A 29 -10.63 -12.87 0.57
CA GLY A 29 -9.57 -12.04 1.15
C GLY A 29 -8.33 -11.93 0.25
N TYR A 30 -7.33 -11.17 0.71
CA TYR A 30 -6.04 -11.09 0.03
C TYR A 30 -5.35 -12.45 0.05
N ASP A 31 -5.30 -13.16 1.17
CA ASP A 31 -4.53 -14.41 1.28
C ASP A 31 -5.13 -15.55 0.45
N GLY A 32 -6.46 -15.73 0.49
CA GLY A 32 -7.16 -16.82 -0.20
C GLY A 32 -7.27 -16.65 -1.72
N ALA A 33 -7.28 -15.41 -2.23
CA ALA A 33 -7.40 -15.15 -3.66
C ALA A 33 -6.13 -15.56 -4.44
N THR A 34 -6.16 -16.68 -5.16
CA THR A 34 -5.00 -17.13 -5.95
C THR A 34 -4.98 -16.48 -7.34
N VAL A 35 -3.78 -16.19 -7.87
CA VAL A 35 -3.60 -15.63 -9.22
C VAL A 35 -4.22 -16.54 -10.29
N ARG A 36 -4.06 -17.87 -10.16
CA ARG A 36 -4.67 -18.84 -11.07
C ARG A 36 -6.20 -18.80 -11.00
N GLY A 37 -6.76 -18.65 -9.80
CA GLY A 37 -8.19 -18.49 -9.61
C GLY A 37 -8.74 -17.22 -10.25
N ILE A 38 -8.06 -16.08 -10.07
CA ILE A 38 -8.44 -14.82 -10.71
C ILE A 38 -8.40 -14.96 -12.24
N ALA A 39 -7.34 -15.59 -12.78
CA ALA A 39 -7.22 -15.82 -14.22
C ALA A 39 -8.39 -16.66 -14.76
N ALA A 40 -8.77 -17.74 -14.05
CA ALA A 40 -9.91 -18.57 -14.40
C ALA A 40 -11.23 -17.78 -14.38
N ASP A 41 -11.46 -16.95 -13.36
CA ASP A 41 -12.66 -16.11 -13.24
C ASP A 41 -12.75 -15.04 -14.33
N ALA A 42 -11.61 -14.57 -14.82
CA ALA A 42 -11.50 -13.61 -15.93
C ALA A 42 -11.48 -14.28 -17.31
N GLY A 43 -11.53 -15.61 -17.39
CA GLY A 43 -11.47 -16.33 -18.67
C GLY A 43 -10.11 -16.21 -19.39
N VAL A 44 -9.04 -15.84 -18.69
CA VAL A 44 -7.69 -15.70 -19.24
C VAL A 44 -6.75 -16.76 -18.67
N ASN A 45 -5.61 -16.98 -19.34
CA ASN A 45 -4.56 -17.82 -18.76
C ASN A 45 -3.71 -17.02 -17.76
N ALA A 46 -3.07 -17.72 -16.82
CA ALA A 46 -2.26 -17.10 -15.78
C ALA A 46 -1.02 -16.35 -16.34
N ALA A 47 -0.50 -16.75 -17.49
CA ALA A 47 0.63 -16.08 -18.13
C ALA A 47 0.25 -14.68 -18.64
N LEU A 48 -0.97 -14.51 -19.17
CA LEU A 48 -1.50 -13.22 -19.61
C LEU A 48 -1.76 -12.29 -18.42
N LEU A 49 -2.32 -12.81 -17.34
CA LEU A 49 -2.48 -12.04 -16.10
C LEU A 49 -1.11 -11.60 -15.56
N HIS A 50 -0.12 -12.50 -15.52
CA HIS A 50 1.25 -12.16 -15.14
C HIS A 50 1.89 -11.15 -16.10
N HIS A 51 1.58 -11.19 -17.38
CA HIS A 51 2.04 -10.18 -18.34
C HIS A 51 1.48 -8.78 -18.01
N PHE A 52 0.20 -8.68 -17.66
CA PHE A 52 -0.41 -7.39 -17.31
C PHE A 52 0.00 -6.85 -15.93
N PHE A 53 0.11 -7.73 -14.94
CA PHE A 53 0.25 -7.30 -13.53
C PHE A 53 1.50 -7.82 -12.83
N GLY A 54 2.16 -8.86 -13.34
CA GLY A 54 3.36 -9.46 -12.72
C GLY A 54 3.06 -10.14 -11.39
N THR A 55 2.85 -9.37 -10.33
CA THR A 55 2.68 -9.86 -8.97
C THR A 55 1.24 -9.74 -8.47
N LYS A 56 0.89 -10.53 -7.45
CA LYS A 56 -0.40 -10.44 -6.76
C LYS A 56 -0.55 -9.11 -6.02
N GLN A 57 0.54 -8.55 -5.49
CA GLN A 57 0.59 -7.24 -4.85
C GLN A 57 0.19 -6.15 -5.83
N ARG A 58 0.79 -6.15 -7.03
CA ARG A 58 0.45 -5.20 -8.09
C ARG A 58 -0.98 -5.37 -8.58
N LEU A 59 -1.44 -6.60 -8.75
CA LEU A 59 -2.83 -6.87 -9.12
C LEU A 59 -3.80 -6.36 -8.06
N PHE A 60 -3.54 -6.60 -6.78
CA PHE A 60 -4.36 -6.07 -5.68
C PHE A 60 -4.36 -4.53 -5.69
N ALA A 61 -3.17 -3.92 -5.75
CA ALA A 61 -3.03 -2.47 -5.81
C ALA A 61 -3.83 -1.90 -6.98
N ALA A 62 -3.64 -2.42 -8.19
CA ALA A 62 -4.40 -2.00 -9.37
C ALA A 62 -5.92 -2.24 -9.22
N SER A 63 -6.33 -3.36 -8.64
CA SER A 63 -7.76 -3.69 -8.44
C SER A 63 -8.46 -2.72 -7.50
N MET A 64 -7.72 -2.15 -6.55
CA MET A 64 -8.21 -1.16 -5.61
C MET A 64 -7.89 0.29 -6.04
N ASN A 65 -7.34 0.47 -7.25
CA ASN A 65 -6.81 1.74 -7.74
C ASN A 65 -5.79 2.39 -6.78
N LEU A 66 -5.03 1.58 -6.04
CA LEU A 66 -3.94 2.08 -5.22
C LEU A 66 -2.84 2.63 -6.12
N PRO A 67 -2.34 3.84 -5.83
CA PRO A 67 -1.33 4.50 -6.66
C PRO A 67 0.06 3.88 -6.59
N VAL A 68 0.33 2.97 -5.64
CA VAL A 68 1.65 2.38 -5.43
C VAL A 68 1.57 0.86 -5.23
N ASP A 69 2.54 0.16 -5.82
CA ASP A 69 2.80 -1.26 -5.58
C ASP A 69 3.81 -1.39 -4.42
N PRO A 70 3.43 -1.94 -3.26
CA PRO A 70 4.37 -2.16 -2.16
C PRO A 70 5.56 -3.04 -2.53
N GLY A 71 5.40 -3.93 -3.52
CA GLY A 71 6.48 -4.78 -4.02
C GLY A 71 7.62 -3.98 -4.66
N GLU A 72 7.32 -2.81 -5.23
CA GLU A 72 8.32 -1.90 -5.81
C GLU A 72 8.72 -0.79 -4.85
N MET A 73 7.76 -0.25 -4.10
CA MET A 73 7.97 0.89 -3.21
C MET A 73 8.86 0.55 -2.01
N VAL A 74 8.61 -0.60 -1.36
CA VAL A 74 9.36 -0.97 -0.15
C VAL A 74 10.86 -1.14 -0.45
N PRO A 75 11.29 -1.90 -1.48
CA PRO A 75 12.71 -1.99 -1.83
C PRO A 75 13.35 -0.63 -2.10
N ARG A 76 12.69 0.25 -2.85
CA ARG A 76 13.22 1.58 -3.18
C ARG A 76 13.42 2.46 -1.94
N ILE A 77 12.49 2.43 -0.99
CA ILE A 77 12.62 3.20 0.26
C ILE A 77 13.79 2.67 1.09
N LEU A 78 13.95 1.34 1.15
CA LEU A 78 15.00 0.68 1.91
C LEU A 78 16.38 0.73 1.24
N GLU A 79 16.45 1.11 -0.02
CA GLU A 79 17.70 1.28 -0.76
C GLU A 79 18.40 2.59 -0.36
N GLY A 80 19.72 2.53 -0.13
CA GLY A 80 20.54 3.68 0.25
C GLY A 80 20.93 3.71 1.75
N PRO A 81 21.45 4.86 2.23
CA PRO A 81 21.91 5.02 3.61
C PRO A 81 20.82 4.73 4.64
N GLU A 82 21.18 4.07 5.74
CA GLU A 82 20.22 3.60 6.75
C GLU A 82 19.59 4.74 7.55
N ASP A 83 20.36 5.78 7.84
CA ASP A 83 19.97 6.97 8.60
C ASP A 83 18.98 7.88 7.85
N GLU A 84 18.87 7.70 6.54
CA GLU A 84 18.00 8.48 5.65
C GLU A 84 16.70 7.76 5.25
N ILE A 85 16.47 6.51 5.69
CA ILE A 85 15.27 5.74 5.28
C ILE A 85 13.98 6.47 5.68
N GLY A 86 13.93 7.03 6.89
CA GLY A 86 12.78 7.79 7.38
C GLY A 86 12.46 9.00 6.51
N GLU A 87 13.47 9.73 6.04
CA GLU A 87 13.30 10.87 5.14
C GLU A 87 12.75 10.41 3.78
N ARG A 88 13.37 9.38 3.17
CA ARG A 88 12.90 8.81 1.90
C ARG A 88 11.45 8.33 1.98
N LEU A 89 11.09 7.68 3.08
CA LEU A 89 9.72 7.20 3.33
C LEU A 89 8.73 8.37 3.37
N VAL A 90 9.02 9.41 4.15
CA VAL A 90 8.12 10.56 4.29
C VAL A 90 8.00 11.33 2.97
N ARG A 91 9.10 11.56 2.25
CA ARG A 91 9.05 12.22 0.93
C ARG A 91 8.25 11.41 -0.09
N ALA A 92 8.46 10.09 -0.16
CA ALA A 92 7.68 9.22 -1.03
C ALA A 92 6.18 9.27 -0.69
N PHE A 93 5.84 9.30 0.60
CA PHE A 93 4.48 9.46 1.06
C PHE A 93 3.87 10.83 0.68
N LEU A 94 4.59 11.93 0.89
CA LEU A 94 4.10 13.27 0.53
C LEU A 94 3.89 13.40 -0.98
N GLY A 95 4.81 12.87 -1.79
CA GLY A 95 4.65 12.82 -3.25
C GLY A 95 3.39 12.06 -3.68
N LEU A 96 3.05 10.98 -2.98
CA LEU A 96 1.83 10.21 -3.25
C LEU A 96 0.54 11.00 -3.03
N TRP A 97 0.53 11.86 -2.02
CA TRP A 97 -0.64 12.66 -1.63
C TRP A 97 -0.76 13.98 -2.37
N GLN A 98 0.34 14.49 -2.92
CA GLN A 98 0.33 15.67 -3.80
C GLN A 98 -0.30 15.35 -5.17
N ALA A 99 -0.15 14.12 -5.66
CA ALA A 99 -0.84 13.66 -6.86
C ALA A 99 -2.34 13.47 -6.58
N GLU A 100 -3.20 14.15 -7.33
CA GLU A 100 -4.66 14.02 -7.20
C GLU A 100 -5.12 12.57 -7.50
N GLU A 101 -4.45 11.96 -8.49
CA GLU A 101 -4.63 10.56 -8.90
C GLU A 101 -4.26 9.57 -7.80
N GLY A 102 -3.38 9.95 -6.86
CA GLY A 102 -3.01 9.11 -5.72
C GLY A 102 -3.95 9.28 -4.52
N ARG A 103 -4.33 10.52 -4.22
CA ARG A 103 -5.14 10.89 -3.06
C ARG A 103 -6.55 10.32 -3.10
N ALA A 104 -7.27 10.51 -4.21
CA ALA A 104 -8.70 10.19 -4.26
C ALA A 104 -8.99 8.67 -4.11
N PRO A 105 -8.28 7.76 -4.80
CA PRO A 105 -8.48 6.32 -4.63
C PRO A 105 -8.16 5.81 -3.23
N PHE A 106 -7.06 6.29 -2.63
CA PHE A 106 -6.65 5.89 -1.29
C PHE A 106 -7.72 6.29 -0.24
N LEU A 107 -8.30 7.48 -0.37
CA LEU A 107 -9.40 7.91 0.50
C LEU A 107 -10.68 7.10 0.29
N ALA A 108 -11.00 6.73 -0.95
CA ALA A 108 -12.14 5.87 -1.25
C ALA A 108 -11.98 4.49 -0.58
N MET A 109 -10.77 3.93 -0.63
CA MET A 109 -10.42 2.70 0.06
C MET A 109 -10.56 2.82 1.58
N ILE A 110 -10.00 3.86 2.21
CA ILE A 110 -10.13 4.06 3.65
C ILE A 110 -11.60 4.12 4.05
N ARG A 111 -12.41 4.93 3.35
CA ARG A 111 -13.85 5.02 3.63
C ARG A 111 -14.54 3.67 3.52
N SER A 112 -14.22 2.89 2.49
CA SER A 112 -14.78 1.55 2.31
C SER A 112 -14.36 0.61 3.44
N ALA A 113 -13.09 0.63 3.86
CA ALA A 113 -12.60 -0.18 4.97
C ALA A 113 -13.26 0.20 6.32
N THR A 114 -13.71 1.44 6.51
CA THR A 114 -14.41 1.85 7.74
C THR A 114 -15.89 1.44 7.79
N THR A 115 -16.49 1.08 6.65
CA THR A 115 -17.92 0.75 6.55
C THR A 115 -18.19 -0.67 6.07
N ASN A 116 -17.16 -1.38 5.60
CA ASN A 116 -17.25 -2.72 5.06
C ASN A 116 -16.13 -3.62 5.64
N GLU A 117 -16.53 -4.56 6.52
CA GLU A 117 -15.63 -5.52 7.18
C GLU A 117 -14.85 -6.41 6.21
N GLN A 118 -15.41 -6.72 5.06
CA GLN A 118 -14.75 -7.52 4.03
C GLN A 118 -13.54 -6.76 3.45
N VAL A 119 -13.74 -5.49 3.13
CA VAL A 119 -12.67 -4.61 2.64
C VAL A 119 -11.64 -4.34 3.75
N ALA A 120 -12.09 -4.14 4.99
CA ALA A 120 -11.20 -4.02 6.15
C ALA A 120 -10.29 -5.24 6.31
N THR A 121 -10.86 -6.45 6.15
CA THR A 121 -10.14 -7.72 6.26
C THR A 121 -9.12 -7.88 5.12
N MET A 122 -9.52 -7.59 3.88
CA MET A 122 -8.60 -7.58 2.74
C MET A 122 -7.42 -6.64 2.97
N MET A 123 -7.70 -5.42 3.43
CA MET A 123 -6.68 -4.41 3.70
C MET A 123 -5.73 -4.84 4.82
N ARG A 124 -6.26 -5.43 5.90
CA ARG A 124 -5.46 -5.96 7.00
C ARG A 124 -4.49 -7.02 6.51
N GLN A 125 -4.97 -8.00 5.73
CA GLN A 125 -4.15 -9.07 5.17
C GLN A 125 -3.10 -8.53 4.20
N PHE A 126 -3.50 -7.61 3.32
CA PHE A 126 -2.58 -6.97 2.37
C PHE A 126 -1.48 -6.19 3.09
N LEU A 127 -1.83 -5.32 4.04
CA LEU A 127 -0.86 -4.57 4.82
C LEU A 127 0.06 -5.50 5.60
N GLU A 128 -0.49 -6.54 6.23
CA GLU A 128 0.30 -7.50 6.98
C GLU A 128 1.34 -8.22 6.11
N ARG A 129 0.94 -8.72 4.94
CA ARG A 129 1.80 -9.51 4.06
C ARG A 129 2.71 -8.66 3.19
N ALA A 130 2.16 -7.65 2.52
CA ALA A 130 2.87 -6.90 1.48
C ALA A 130 3.74 -5.78 2.06
N VAL A 131 3.43 -5.28 3.27
CA VAL A 131 4.11 -4.13 3.87
C VAL A 131 4.76 -4.51 5.20
N LEU A 132 3.96 -4.85 6.22
CA LEU A 132 4.43 -5.01 7.59
C LEU A 132 5.46 -6.12 7.72
N ALA A 133 5.16 -7.33 7.22
CA ALA A 133 6.10 -8.46 7.29
C ALA A 133 7.40 -8.14 6.54
N ARG A 134 7.31 -7.62 5.32
CA ARG A 134 8.47 -7.31 4.47
C ARG A 134 9.41 -6.29 5.12
N VAL A 135 8.87 -5.18 5.62
CA VAL A 135 9.67 -4.13 6.26
C VAL A 135 10.20 -4.61 7.62
N ALA A 136 9.38 -5.30 8.41
CA ALA A 136 9.78 -5.85 9.71
C ALA A 136 10.96 -6.83 9.56
N GLU A 137 10.87 -7.77 8.62
CA GLU A 137 11.92 -8.74 8.32
C GLU A 137 13.19 -8.05 7.79
N ALA A 138 13.05 -7.12 6.84
CA ALA A 138 14.20 -6.42 6.26
C ALA A 138 14.95 -5.55 7.27
N ARG A 139 14.27 -5.06 8.32
CA ARG A 139 14.87 -4.20 9.35
C ARG A 139 15.13 -4.90 10.67
N GLY A 140 14.70 -6.15 10.84
CA GLY A 140 14.79 -6.87 12.11
C GLY A 140 13.97 -6.24 13.24
N VAL A 141 12.86 -5.55 12.93
CA VAL A 141 12.02 -4.85 13.92
C VAL A 141 10.65 -5.50 14.09
N PRO A 142 10.00 -5.38 15.27
CA PRO A 142 8.62 -5.86 15.45
C PRO A 142 7.63 -5.21 14.48
N LYS A 143 6.69 -6.00 13.92
CA LYS A 143 5.62 -5.51 13.00
C LYS A 143 4.85 -4.31 13.55
N VAL A 144 4.64 -4.22 14.87
CA VAL A 144 3.93 -3.09 15.51
C VAL A 144 4.63 -1.75 15.29
N ARG A 145 5.96 -1.73 15.17
CA ARG A 145 6.71 -0.50 14.88
C ARG A 145 6.43 -0.03 13.46
N VAL A 146 6.42 -0.95 12.50
CA VAL A 146 6.05 -0.65 11.10
C VAL A 146 4.60 -0.18 11.01
N ALA A 147 3.68 -0.79 11.78
CA ALA A 147 2.30 -0.35 11.87
C ALA A 147 2.18 1.07 12.46
N GLY A 148 3.05 1.45 13.39
CA GLY A 148 3.15 2.81 13.93
C GLY A 148 3.47 3.85 12.85
N ILE A 149 4.38 3.53 11.92
CA ILE A 149 4.68 4.39 10.76
C ILE A 149 3.40 4.59 9.94
N ALA A 150 2.71 3.51 9.57
CA ALA A 150 1.49 3.57 8.78
C ALA A 150 0.40 4.40 9.48
N ALA A 151 0.20 4.20 10.78
CA ALA A 151 -0.76 4.96 11.58
C ALA A 151 -0.44 6.46 11.60
N GLN A 152 0.83 6.82 11.80
CA GLN A 152 1.27 8.22 11.81
C GLN A 152 1.09 8.88 10.44
N MET A 153 1.50 8.20 9.37
CA MET A 153 1.37 8.71 8.00
C MET A 153 -0.10 8.91 7.62
N VAL A 154 -0.95 7.89 7.84
CA VAL A 154 -2.39 7.99 7.53
C VAL A 154 -3.07 9.08 8.37
N GLY A 155 -2.79 9.14 9.67
CA GLY A 155 -3.34 10.18 10.56
C GLY A 155 -2.93 11.59 10.12
N PHE A 156 -1.64 11.78 9.80
CA PHE A 156 -1.15 13.05 9.26
C PHE A 156 -1.86 13.42 7.95
N ALA A 157 -1.97 12.49 7.00
CA ALA A 157 -2.65 12.77 5.73
C ALA A 157 -4.13 13.14 5.92
N LEU A 158 -4.86 12.44 6.78
CA LEU A 158 -6.24 12.77 7.07
C LEU A 158 -6.36 14.19 7.65
N LEU A 159 -5.50 14.54 8.61
CA LEU A 159 -5.51 15.86 9.23
C LEU A 159 -5.11 16.99 8.27
N ARG A 160 -4.12 16.76 7.40
CA ARG A 160 -3.63 17.75 6.42
C ARG A 160 -4.53 17.88 5.19
N TYR A 161 -4.88 16.77 4.54
CA TYR A 161 -5.51 16.79 3.20
C TYR A 161 -7.03 16.60 3.20
N VAL A 162 -7.61 16.08 4.29
CA VAL A 162 -9.06 15.84 4.39
C VAL A 162 -9.72 16.82 5.35
N ILE A 163 -9.22 16.89 6.59
CA ILE A 163 -9.74 17.80 7.61
C ILE A 163 -9.25 19.22 7.34
N GLY A 164 -8.03 19.37 6.82
CA GLY A 164 -7.49 20.69 6.45
C GLY A 164 -7.10 21.53 7.66
N LEU A 165 -6.45 20.94 8.65
CA LEU A 165 -6.00 21.70 9.83
C LEU A 165 -5.02 22.81 9.42
N PRO A 166 -5.33 24.09 9.69
CA PRO A 166 -4.53 25.23 9.21
C PRO A 166 -3.01 25.13 9.42
N PRO A 167 -2.48 24.74 10.59
CA PRO A 167 -1.03 24.64 10.77
C PRO A 167 -0.42 23.53 9.91
N LEU A 168 -1.15 22.42 9.72
CA LEU A 168 -0.69 21.32 8.88
C LEU A 168 -0.82 21.64 7.40
N VAL A 169 -1.76 22.47 6.98
CA VAL A 169 -1.89 22.90 5.58
C VAL A 169 -0.80 23.92 5.24
N ALA A 170 -0.50 24.84 6.16
CA ALA A 170 0.49 25.90 5.96
C ALA A 170 1.95 25.41 5.98
N ALA A 171 2.24 24.31 6.68
CA ALA A 171 3.59 23.75 6.75
C ALA A 171 4.11 23.36 5.36
N SER A 172 5.33 23.79 5.06
CA SER A 172 6.10 23.38 3.88
C SER A 172 6.42 21.88 3.91
N GLU A 173 6.77 21.32 2.76
CA GLU A 173 7.18 19.91 2.67
C GLU A 173 8.39 19.63 3.59
N ASP A 174 9.38 20.52 3.58
CA ASP A 174 10.59 20.35 4.39
C ASP A 174 10.31 20.43 5.90
N GLU A 175 9.40 21.30 6.35
CA GLU A 175 8.96 21.31 7.76
C GLU A 175 8.29 19.99 8.15
N VAL A 176 7.45 19.44 7.26
CA VAL A 176 6.79 18.15 7.50
C VAL A 176 7.80 17.00 7.51
N VAL A 177 8.75 16.99 6.57
CA VAL A 177 9.81 15.99 6.51
C VAL A 177 10.66 16.06 7.77
N ALA A 178 11.12 17.25 8.17
CA ALA A 178 11.90 17.45 9.39
C ALA A 178 11.17 16.97 10.65
N MET A 179 9.84 17.12 10.69
CA MET A 179 9.00 16.66 11.81
C MET A 179 8.78 15.13 11.80
N LEU A 180 8.48 14.54 10.65
CA LEU A 180 8.02 13.15 10.56
C LEU A 180 9.15 12.14 10.32
N ALA A 181 10.20 12.52 9.57
CA ALA A 181 11.27 11.62 9.19
C ALA A 181 12.00 11.01 10.40
N PRO A 182 12.35 11.78 11.47
CA PRO A 182 12.98 11.20 12.66
C PRO A 182 12.10 10.17 13.37
N VAL A 183 10.77 10.37 13.36
CA VAL A 183 9.82 9.44 14.00
C VAL A 183 9.69 8.16 13.17
N ALA A 184 9.60 8.27 11.85
CA ALA A 184 9.64 7.12 10.95
C ALA A 184 10.96 6.34 11.09
N GLN A 185 12.09 7.05 11.14
CA GLN A 185 13.41 6.48 11.35
C GLN A 185 13.50 5.75 12.69
N TYR A 186 12.98 6.35 13.76
CA TYR A 186 12.89 5.74 15.09
C TYR A 186 12.19 4.38 15.01
N TYR A 187 11.03 4.28 14.34
CA TYR A 187 10.33 3.02 14.19
C TYR A 187 11.14 1.94 13.44
N LEU A 188 12.00 2.33 12.50
CA LEU A 188 12.78 1.43 11.64
C LEU A 188 14.13 0.95 12.22
N THR A 189 14.64 1.59 13.27
CA THR A 189 15.99 1.36 13.82
C THR A 189 15.98 0.88 15.27
N ASP A 190 14.85 0.32 15.70
CA ASP A 190 14.62 -0.18 17.05
C ASP A 190 14.86 0.86 18.16
N GLY A 191 14.64 2.14 17.84
CA GLY A 191 14.64 3.24 18.79
C GLY A 191 15.86 3.28 19.69
N VAL A 192 16.97 3.84 19.21
CA VAL A 192 18.18 4.24 19.97
C VAL A 192 18.19 3.71 21.41
N HIS A 193 18.75 2.51 21.59
CA HIS A 193 19.19 1.96 22.87
C HIS A 193 18.15 2.06 24.00
N ARG A 194 17.39 0.98 24.23
CA ARG A 194 16.81 0.78 25.57
C ARG A 194 18.00 0.52 26.50
N PRO A 195 18.37 1.41 27.45
CA PRO A 195 19.39 1.06 28.42
C PRO A 195 18.88 -0.18 29.15
N ASP A 196 19.71 -1.21 29.21
CA ASP A 196 19.49 -2.39 30.05
C ASP A 196 19.08 -1.89 31.43
N THR A 197 17.80 -2.05 31.76
CA THR A 197 17.35 -1.81 33.12
C THR A 197 17.96 -2.95 33.93
N PRO A 198 18.88 -2.69 34.89
CA PRO A 198 19.41 -3.76 35.71
C PRO A 198 18.22 -4.37 36.45
N ARG A 199 18.06 -5.70 36.34
CA ARG A 199 17.18 -6.42 37.25
C ARG A 199 17.83 -6.33 38.64
N GLY A 200 17.37 -5.36 39.43
CA GLY A 200 17.52 -5.34 40.87
C GLY A 200 16.49 -6.25 41.52
#